data_AF-A0A7S1UQK6-F1
#
_entry.id   AF-A0A7S1UQK6-F1
#
_cell.length_a   1.000
_cell.length_b   1.000
_cell.length_c   1.000
_cell.angle_alpha   90.00
_cell.angle_beta   90.00
_cell.angle_gamma   90.00
#
_symmetry.space_group_name_H-M   'P 1'
#
loop_
_entity.id
_entity.type
_entity.pdbx_description
1 polymer ?
#
loop_
_entity_poly.entity_id
_entity_poly.type
_entity_poly.pdbx_seq_one_letter_code
_entity_poly.pdbx_strand_id
1 'polypeptide(L)'
;SPLDLYAEGWIDFLCEIAVMVVRSSNGKDTVSYPAVNAIQQNSICRIVLAPARNLSASLRNECETLAMAAIDSLGKGASGVFGVELFVTRSGKVLLNEVAPRPHNTGHYTQDACAISQFENHLRAVTGLPLGSTELVVEAAASKYVRVGYLASRTLLLSLSLSLALSHLCLPCQHNFSS
;
A
#
# COMPACT_ATOMS: atom_id res chain seq x y z
N SER A 1 23.12 18.20 11.30
CA SER A 1 23.88 17.95 10.06
C SER A 1 23.08 18.50 8.89
N PRO A 2 23.71 18.86 7.76
CA PRO A 2 22.96 19.05 6.52
C PRO A 2 22.23 17.75 6.15
N LEU A 3 21.05 17.86 5.54
CA LEU A 3 20.31 16.71 5.04
C LEU A 3 20.99 16.20 3.78
N ASP A 4 21.29 14.91 3.74
CA ASP A 4 21.80 14.27 2.52
C ASP A 4 20.68 14.23 1.47
N LEU A 5 20.99 14.68 0.25
CA LEU A 5 20.06 14.72 -0.86
C LEU A 5 20.47 13.71 -1.92
N TYR A 6 19.46 13.06 -2.50
CA TYR A 6 19.58 12.21 -3.66
C TYR A 6 18.84 12.87 -4.83
N ALA A 7 19.45 12.86 -6.01
CA ALA A 7 18.86 13.39 -7.24
C ALA A 7 18.84 12.30 -8.30
N GLU A 8 17.67 12.12 -8.91
CA GLU A 8 17.42 11.15 -9.98
C GLU A 8 17.04 11.87 -11.27
N GLY A 9 17.33 11.22 -12.40
CA GLY A 9 16.93 11.73 -13.71
C GLY A 9 15.42 11.61 -13.90
N TRP A 10 14.79 12.66 -14.44
CA TRP A 10 13.36 12.62 -14.75
C TRP A 10 13.05 11.51 -15.77
N ILE A 11 12.07 10.67 -15.47
CA ILE A 11 11.63 9.56 -16.33
C ILE A 11 10.38 9.97 -17.11
N ASP A 12 10.46 9.95 -18.45
CA ASP A 12 9.27 10.06 -19.31
C ASP A 12 8.59 8.69 -19.43
N PHE A 13 7.68 8.42 -18.50
CA PHE A 13 6.94 7.17 -18.44
C PHE A 13 5.58 7.23 -19.15
N LEU A 14 5.16 6.08 -19.67
CA LEU A 14 3.81 5.85 -20.21
C LEU A 14 2.80 5.68 -19.09
N CYS A 15 3.15 4.87 -18.08
CA CYS A 15 2.31 4.64 -16.91
C CYS A 15 3.12 4.18 -15.70
N GLU A 16 2.53 4.35 -14.52
CA GLU A 16 3.01 3.81 -13.26
C GLU A 16 2.33 2.48 -12.98
N ILE A 17 3.13 1.49 -12.62
CA ILE A 17 2.71 0.15 -12.28
C ILE A 17 3.10 -0.16 -10.85
N ALA A 18 2.23 -0.83 -10.12
CA ALA A 18 2.60 -1.44 -8.85
C ALA A 18 2.44 -2.96 -8.93
N VAL A 19 3.32 -3.66 -8.24
CA VAL A 19 3.24 -5.11 -8.04
C VAL A 19 3.39 -5.36 -6.55
N MET A 20 2.42 -6.05 -5.96
CA MET A 20 2.57 -6.56 -4.60
C MET A 20 3.32 -7.88 -4.66
N VAL A 21 4.43 -7.98 -3.93
CA VAL A 21 5.25 -9.19 -3.85
C VAL A 21 5.20 -9.73 -2.43
N VAL A 22 5.07 -11.04 -2.29
CA VAL A 22 5.08 -11.76 -1.03
C VAL A 22 6.31 -12.68 -1.02
N ARG A 23 7.14 -12.57 0.02
CA ARG A 23 8.31 -13.44 0.20
C ARG A 23 8.22 -14.17 1.52
N SER A 24 8.30 -15.50 1.50
CA SER A 24 8.23 -16.32 2.71
C SER A 24 9.49 -16.17 3.58
N SER A 25 9.33 -16.35 4.90
CA SER A 25 10.46 -16.31 5.86
C SER A 25 11.50 -17.42 5.64
N ASN A 26 11.13 -18.50 4.93
CA ASN A 26 12.07 -19.54 4.55
C ASN A 26 12.98 -19.12 3.36
N GLY A 27 12.65 -18.00 2.68
CA GLY A 27 13.41 -17.42 1.59
C GLY A 27 13.36 -18.19 0.26
N LYS A 28 12.56 -19.26 0.16
CA LYS A 28 12.41 -20.13 -1.02
C LYS A 28 11.23 -19.73 -1.90
N ASP A 29 10.19 -19.14 -1.31
CA ASP A 29 8.95 -18.84 -2.01
C ASP A 29 8.78 -17.33 -2.13
N THR A 30 8.79 -16.84 -3.36
CA THR A 30 8.47 -15.46 -3.71
C THR A 30 7.36 -15.50 -4.77
N VAL A 31 6.23 -14.87 -4.47
CA VAL A 31 5.08 -14.79 -5.38
C VAL A 31 4.63 -13.36 -5.54
N SER A 32 4.03 -13.02 -6.68
CA SER A 32 3.47 -11.70 -6.92
C SER A 32 1.96 -11.78 -7.09
N TYR A 33 1.29 -10.69 -6.73
CA TYR A 33 -0.04 -10.38 -7.22
C TYR A 33 0.04 -9.79 -8.63
N PRO A 34 -1.05 -9.84 -9.42
CA PRO A 34 -1.05 -9.28 -10.76
C PRO A 34 -0.63 -7.81 -10.77
N ALA A 35 0.17 -7.41 -11.76
CA ALA A 35 0.55 -6.01 -11.95
C ALA A 35 -0.71 -5.14 -12.07
N VAL A 36 -0.68 -3.95 -11.44
CA VAL A 36 -1.79 -2.99 -11.46
C VAL A 36 -1.34 -1.63 -11.98
N ASN A 37 -2.23 -0.88 -12.63
CA ASN A 37 -1.96 0.55 -12.83
C ASN A 37 -2.13 1.28 -11.49
N ALA A 38 -1.18 2.15 -11.14
CA ALA A 38 -1.25 3.01 -9.96
C ALA A 38 -1.31 4.48 -10.40
N ILE A 39 -2.51 5.06 -10.44
CA ILE A 39 -2.70 6.43 -10.92
C ILE A 39 -2.45 7.40 -9.76
N GLN A 40 -1.33 8.11 -9.81
CA GLN A 40 -0.96 9.13 -8.84
C GLN A 40 -1.53 10.50 -9.22
N GLN A 41 -1.90 11.30 -8.21
CA GLN A 41 -2.25 12.71 -8.40
C GLN A 41 -1.79 13.51 -7.18
N ASN A 42 -0.97 14.54 -7.42
CA ASN A 42 -0.36 15.36 -6.37
C ASN A 42 0.40 14.49 -5.35
N SER A 43 1.18 13.53 -5.85
CA SER A 43 1.97 12.58 -5.03
C SER A 43 1.12 11.70 -4.09
N ILE A 44 -0.15 11.47 -4.45
CA ILE A 44 -1.06 10.58 -3.71
C ILE A 44 -1.68 9.60 -4.68
N CYS A 45 -1.64 8.31 -4.36
CA CYS A 45 -2.31 7.28 -5.14
C CYS A 45 -3.81 7.54 -5.11
N ARG A 46 -4.44 7.68 -6.28
CA ARG A 46 -5.88 7.96 -6.40
C ARG A 46 -6.66 6.77 -6.86
N ILE A 47 -6.13 6.01 -7.81
CA ILE A 47 -6.84 4.89 -8.42
C ILE A 47 -5.85 3.76 -8.64
N VAL A 48 -6.28 2.56 -8.30
CA VAL A 48 -5.62 1.31 -8.66
C VAL A 48 -6.53 0.55 -9.60
N LEU A 49 -6.00 0.04 -10.72
CA LEU A 49 -6.73 -0.80 -11.66
C LEU A 49 -6.03 -2.16 -11.77
N ALA A 50 -6.75 -3.24 -11.43
CA ALA A 50 -6.28 -4.61 -11.49
C ALA A 50 -7.08 -5.43 -12.52
N PRO A 51 -6.44 -6.22 -13.39
CA PRO A 51 -5.02 -6.14 -13.72
C PRO A 51 -4.68 -4.83 -14.46
N ALA A 52 -3.39 -4.54 -14.63
CA ALA A 52 -2.92 -3.39 -15.37
C ALA A 52 -3.46 -3.41 -16.82
N ARG A 53 -3.98 -2.26 -17.24
CA ARG A 53 -4.61 -2.01 -18.54
C ARG A 53 -3.62 -1.31 -19.47
N ASN A 54 -3.91 -1.37 -20.76
CA ASN A 54 -3.12 -0.76 -21.84
C ASN A 54 -1.66 -1.24 -21.89
N LEU A 55 -1.39 -2.44 -21.34
CA LEU A 55 -0.13 -3.17 -21.45
C LEU A 55 -0.40 -4.55 -22.04
N SER A 56 0.56 -5.04 -22.83
CA SER A 56 0.54 -6.44 -23.28
C SER A 56 0.66 -7.39 -22.09
N ALA A 57 0.20 -8.63 -22.25
CA ALA A 57 0.40 -9.65 -21.22
C ALA A 57 1.90 -9.87 -20.90
N SER A 58 2.76 -9.85 -21.93
CA SER A 58 4.21 -9.97 -21.77
C SER A 58 4.79 -8.87 -20.88
N LEU A 59 4.35 -7.62 -21.08
CA LEU A 59 4.89 -6.49 -20.32
C LEU A 59 4.40 -6.47 -18.87
N ARG A 60 3.18 -6.97 -18.60
CA ARG A 60 2.70 -7.22 -17.23
C ARG A 60 3.54 -8.28 -16.52
N ASN A 61 3.79 -9.40 -17.19
CA ASN A 61 4.62 -10.47 -16.66
C ASN A 61 6.07 -10.00 -16.41
N GLU A 62 6.60 -9.12 -17.27
CA GLU A 62 7.91 -8.50 -17.08
C GLU A 62 7.94 -7.64 -15.81
N CYS A 63 6.90 -6.84 -15.57
CA CYS A 63 6.77 -6.06 -14.33
C CYS A 63 6.74 -6.96 -13.09
N GLU A 64 5.94 -8.03 -13.12
CA GLU A 64 5.83 -9.00 -12.04
C GLU A 64 7.15 -9.72 -11.76
N THR A 65 7.83 -10.16 -12.83
CA THR A 65 9.13 -10.82 -12.75
C THR A 65 10.20 -9.89 -12.19
N LEU A 66 10.29 -8.65 -12.68
CA LEU A 66 11.25 -7.66 -12.20
C LEU A 66 10.99 -7.31 -10.73
N ALA A 67 9.73 -7.17 -10.33
CA ALA A 67 9.37 -6.90 -8.95
C ALA A 67 9.78 -8.05 -8.02
N MET A 68 9.51 -9.30 -8.38
CA MET A 68 9.95 -10.46 -7.61
C MET A 68 11.48 -10.51 -7.51
N ALA A 69 12.20 -10.30 -8.63
CA ALA A 69 13.65 -10.26 -8.64
C ALA A 69 14.23 -9.15 -7.74
N ALA A 70 13.60 -7.97 -7.70
CA ALA A 70 13.99 -6.89 -6.81
C ALA A 70 13.88 -7.30 -5.34
N ILE A 71 12.78 -7.96 -4.95
CA ILE A 71 12.59 -8.43 -3.57
C ILE A 71 13.53 -9.59 -3.23
N ASP A 72 13.80 -10.50 -4.17
CA ASP A 72 14.74 -11.59 -3.97
C ASP A 72 16.16 -11.07 -3.68
N SER A 73 16.55 -9.97 -4.32
CA SER A 73 17.86 -9.32 -4.15
C SER A 73 18.12 -8.77 -2.73
N LEU A 74 17.07 -8.56 -1.92
CA LEU A 74 17.19 -8.06 -0.54
C LEU A 74 17.78 -9.08 0.45
N GLY A 75 18.00 -10.33 0.02
CA GLY A 75 18.64 -11.37 0.83
C GLY A 75 17.74 -12.01 1.89
N LYS A 76 18.34 -12.83 2.77
CA LYS A 76 17.62 -13.77 3.66
C LYS A 76 16.76 -13.11 4.76
N GLY A 77 16.95 -11.83 5.04
CA GLY A 77 16.18 -11.11 6.05
C GLY A 77 14.84 -10.58 5.54
N ALA A 78 14.64 -10.55 4.21
CA ALA A 78 13.41 -10.04 3.61
C ALA A 78 12.31 -11.10 3.66
N SER A 79 11.24 -10.82 4.42
CA SER A 79 10.03 -11.63 4.46
C SER A 79 8.80 -10.76 4.69
N GLY A 80 7.65 -11.24 4.26
CA GLY A 80 6.40 -10.48 4.32
C GLY A 80 5.98 -9.98 2.94
N VAL A 81 5.35 -8.81 2.93
CA VAL A 81 4.76 -8.20 1.73
C VAL A 81 5.51 -6.93 1.41
N PHE A 82 5.74 -6.70 0.13
CA PHE A 82 6.44 -5.56 -0.41
C PHE A 82 5.58 -4.93 -1.51
N GLY A 83 5.33 -3.63 -1.41
CA GLY A 83 4.84 -2.83 -2.53
C GLY A 83 6.02 -2.44 -3.41
N VAL A 84 6.03 -2.91 -4.65
CA VAL A 84 7.05 -2.53 -5.64
C VAL A 84 6.41 -1.61 -6.66
N GLU A 85 6.87 -0.36 -6.72
CA GLU A 85 6.42 0.62 -7.70
C GLU A 85 7.41 0.72 -8.87
N LEU A 86 6.87 0.76 -10.07
CA LEU A 86 7.58 0.66 -11.33
C LEU A 86 7.11 1.75 -12.29
N PHE A 87 8.01 2.21 -13.15
CA PHE A 87 7.67 2.98 -14.34
C PHE A 87 7.76 2.09 -15.58
N VAL A 88 6.74 2.12 -16.42
CA VAL A 88 6.83 1.62 -17.79
C VAL A 88 7.07 2.81 -18.70
N THR A 89 8.22 2.85 -19.37
CA THR A 89 8.58 3.95 -20.27
C THR A 89 7.78 3.92 -21.57
N ARG A 90 7.76 5.02 -22.32
CA ARG A 90 7.16 5.05 -23.67
C ARG A 90 7.79 4.08 -24.67
N SER A 91 9.05 3.70 -24.44
CA SER A 91 9.77 2.69 -25.23
C SER A 91 9.53 1.26 -24.75
N GLY A 92 8.67 1.06 -23.74
CA GLY A 92 8.33 -0.25 -23.20
C GLY A 92 9.35 -0.83 -22.21
N LYS A 93 10.28 -0.02 -21.68
CA LYS A 93 11.20 -0.47 -20.63
C LYS A 93 10.51 -0.40 -19.26
N VAL A 94 10.77 -1.39 -18.41
CA VAL A 94 10.34 -1.39 -17.00
C VAL A 94 11.48 -0.90 -16.12
N LEU A 95 11.21 0.10 -15.28
CA LEU A 95 12.17 0.70 -14.36
C LEU A 95 11.63 0.62 -12.92
N LEU A 96 12.48 0.26 -11.97
CA LEU A 96 12.14 0.27 -10.54
C LEU A 96 12.13 1.72 -10.03
N ASN A 97 11.07 2.10 -9.32
CA ASN A 97 10.93 3.41 -8.68
C ASN A 97 11.15 3.29 -7.16
N GLU A 98 10.25 2.59 -6.47
CA GLU A 98 10.26 2.47 -5.01
C GLU A 98 9.96 1.03 -4.57
N VAL A 99 10.49 0.65 -3.40
CA VAL A 99 10.10 -0.55 -2.67
C VAL A 99 9.65 -0.17 -1.26
N ALA A 100 8.41 -0.52 -0.92
CA ALA A 100 7.84 -0.36 0.42
C ALA A 100 7.76 -1.74 1.12
N PRO A 101 8.54 -2.03 2.19
CA PRO A 101 8.59 -3.33 2.85
C PRO A 101 7.43 -3.53 3.84
N ARG A 102 6.21 -3.39 3.35
CA ARG A 102 4.96 -3.50 4.11
C ARG A 102 3.79 -3.74 3.15
N PRO A 103 2.61 -4.16 3.66
CA PRO A 103 1.36 -3.98 2.95
C PRO A 103 1.22 -2.55 2.42
N HIS A 104 0.73 -2.41 1.19
CA HIS A 104 0.72 -1.16 0.44
C HIS A 104 -0.68 -0.79 -0.03
N ASN A 105 -0.96 0.50 -0.17
CA ASN A 105 -2.27 0.98 -0.64
C ASN A 105 -2.55 0.46 -2.05
N THR A 106 -1.55 0.37 -2.92
CA THR A 106 -1.72 -0.21 -4.27
C THR A 106 -2.13 -1.68 -4.25
N GLY A 107 -2.06 -2.37 -3.11
CA GLY A 107 -2.52 -3.74 -2.92
C GLY A 107 -3.91 -3.92 -2.26
N HIS A 108 -4.63 -2.87 -1.86
CA HIS A 108 -5.87 -3.08 -1.07
C HIS A 108 -6.99 -3.77 -1.86
N TYR A 109 -6.98 -3.70 -3.20
CA TYR A 109 -7.90 -4.46 -4.05
C TYR A 109 -7.88 -5.97 -3.75
N THR A 110 -6.74 -6.50 -3.27
CA THR A 110 -6.57 -7.93 -2.96
C THR A 110 -7.51 -8.43 -1.86
N GLN A 111 -8.11 -7.54 -1.06
CA GLN A 111 -9.06 -7.93 -0.02
C GLN A 111 -10.32 -8.57 -0.58
N ASP A 112 -10.82 -8.05 -1.70
CA ASP A 112 -12.11 -8.47 -2.27
C ASP A 112 -11.96 -9.12 -3.67
N ALA A 113 -10.80 -8.94 -4.33
CA ALA A 113 -10.60 -9.34 -5.72
C ALA A 113 -9.61 -10.49 -5.91
N CYS A 114 -8.83 -10.86 -4.89
CA CYS A 114 -7.87 -11.96 -4.96
C CYS A 114 -8.27 -13.11 -4.05
N ALA A 115 -7.77 -14.31 -4.34
CA ALA A 115 -8.04 -15.48 -3.52
C ALA A 115 -7.61 -15.29 -2.05
N ILE A 116 -6.49 -14.59 -1.83
CA ILE A 116 -5.98 -14.25 -0.50
C ILE A 116 -5.51 -12.80 -0.48
N SER A 117 -5.91 -12.05 0.55
CA SER A 117 -5.51 -10.66 0.72
C SER A 117 -4.01 -10.50 1.00
N GLN A 118 -3.44 -9.37 0.60
CA GLN A 118 -2.04 -9.04 0.92
C GLN A 118 -1.76 -9.09 2.43
N PHE A 119 -2.76 -8.78 3.26
CA PHE A 119 -2.61 -8.76 4.71
C PHE A 119 -2.46 -10.16 5.28
N GLU A 120 -3.28 -11.10 4.79
CA GLU A 120 -3.17 -12.49 5.19
C GLU A 120 -1.89 -13.13 4.66
N ASN A 121 -1.52 -12.86 3.42
CA ASN A 121 -0.26 -13.34 2.85
C ASN A 121 0.97 -12.74 3.55
N HIS A 122 0.88 -11.50 4.02
CA HIS A 122 1.91 -10.90 4.88
C HIS A 122 2.09 -11.71 6.17
N LEU A 123 1.00 -12.02 6.87
CA LEU A 123 1.05 -12.83 8.09
C LEU A 123 1.63 -14.21 7.81
N ARG A 124 1.13 -14.92 6.79
CA ARG A 124 1.64 -16.25 6.41
C ARG A 124 3.13 -16.23 6.15
N ALA A 125 3.59 -15.25 5.38
CA ALA A 125 4.99 -15.07 5.04
C ALA A 125 5.88 -14.89 6.28
N VAL A 126 5.51 -14.02 7.22
CA VAL A 126 6.33 -13.76 8.41
C VAL A 126 6.22 -14.86 9.48
N THR A 127 5.10 -15.60 9.52
CA THR A 127 4.91 -16.72 10.46
C THR A 127 5.37 -18.08 9.90
N GLY A 128 5.89 -18.12 8.67
CA GLY A 128 6.39 -19.35 8.03
C GLY A 128 5.29 -20.33 7.59
N LEU A 129 4.05 -19.86 7.42
CA LEU A 129 2.98 -20.65 6.81
C LEU A 129 3.14 -20.66 5.28
N PRO A 130 2.58 -21.67 4.58
CA PRO A 130 2.53 -21.67 3.12
C PRO A 130 1.85 -20.40 2.59
N LEU A 131 2.44 -19.82 1.53
CA LEU A 131 1.84 -18.66 0.88
C LEU A 131 0.53 -19.07 0.19
N GLY A 132 -0.47 -18.19 0.26
CA GLY A 132 -1.74 -18.36 -0.43
C GLY A 132 -1.70 -17.91 -1.87
N SER A 133 -2.65 -18.40 -2.67
CA SER A 133 -2.82 -17.96 -4.05
C SER A 133 -3.01 -16.43 -4.12
N THR A 134 -2.29 -15.81 -5.04
CA THR A 134 -2.34 -14.38 -5.33
C THR A 134 -3.21 -14.05 -6.55
N GLU A 135 -3.85 -15.06 -7.14
CA GLU A 135 -4.66 -14.91 -8.34
C GLU A 135 -5.87 -14.01 -8.10
N LEU A 136 -6.24 -13.25 -9.13
CA LEU A 136 -7.53 -12.56 -9.19
C LEU A 136 -8.64 -13.60 -9.33
N VAL A 137 -9.69 -13.48 -8.51
CA VAL A 137 -10.90 -14.32 -8.57
C VAL A 137 -12.05 -13.63 -9.32
N VAL A 138 -11.79 -12.44 -9.84
CA VAL A 138 -12.66 -11.64 -10.69
C VAL A 138 -11.91 -11.18 -11.93
N GLU A 139 -12.61 -10.82 -13.00
CA GLU A 139 -11.97 -10.38 -14.25
C GLU A 139 -11.18 -9.07 -14.08
N ALA A 140 -11.70 -8.15 -13.26
CA ALA A 140 -11.07 -6.88 -12.96
C ALA A 140 -11.57 -6.29 -11.65
N ALA A 141 -10.74 -5.44 -11.04
CA ALA A 141 -11.06 -4.66 -9.85
C ALA A 141 -10.51 -3.24 -9.95
N ALA A 142 -11.08 -2.33 -9.17
CA ALA A 142 -10.58 -0.97 -9.02
C ALA A 142 -10.69 -0.51 -7.56
N SER A 143 -9.67 0.18 -7.06
CA SER A 143 -9.70 0.85 -5.76
C SER A 143 -9.54 2.35 -5.96
N LYS A 144 -10.36 3.15 -5.27
CA LYS A 144 -10.30 4.62 -5.34
C LYS A 144 -10.02 5.21 -3.96
N TYR A 145 -8.97 6.01 -3.88
CA TYR A 145 -8.54 6.68 -2.65
C TYR A 145 -9.04 8.11 -2.60
N VAL A 146 -9.91 8.38 -1.63
CA VAL A 146 -10.46 9.70 -1.38
C VAL A 146 -9.79 10.29 -0.16
N ARG A 147 -9.19 11.47 -0.30
CA ARG A 147 -8.69 12.24 0.83
C ARG A 147 -9.90 12.83 1.55
N VAL A 148 -10.21 12.33 2.74
CA VAL A 148 -11.21 12.94 3.61
C VAL A 148 -10.54 14.15 4.27
N GLY A 149 -10.74 15.33 3.68
CA GLY A 149 -10.33 16.59 4.29
C GLY A 149 -11.37 17.01 5.33
N TYR A 150 -10.99 17.07 6.60
CA TYR A 150 -11.72 17.91 7.53
C TYR A 150 -11.47 19.36 7.11
N LEU A 151 -12.49 20.06 6.61
CA LEU A 151 -12.56 21.52 6.72
C LEU A 151 -12.71 21.84 8.21
N ALA A 152 -11.61 21.69 8.96
CA ALA A 152 -11.53 22.31 10.27
C ALA A 152 -11.41 23.81 10.02
N SER A 153 -12.54 24.47 9.78
CA SER A 153 -12.64 25.89 10.09
C SER A 153 -12.15 26.04 11.54
N ARG A 154 -11.23 26.99 11.79
CA ARG A 154 -10.68 27.24 13.14
C ARG A 154 -11.76 27.36 14.22
N THR A 155 -13.00 27.69 13.83
CA THR A 155 -14.18 27.73 14.70
C THR A 155 -14.58 26.37 15.29
N LEU A 156 -14.42 25.25 14.57
CA LEU A 156 -14.87 23.92 15.04
C LEU A 156 -13.90 23.28 16.04
N LEU A 157 -12.61 23.60 15.94
CA LEU A 157 -11.59 23.13 16.89
C LEU A 157 -11.75 23.77 18.27
N LEU A 158 -12.26 25.01 18.34
CA LEU A 158 -12.60 25.68 19.60
C LEU A 158 -13.85 25.10 20.26
N SER A 159 -14.84 24.62 19.51
CA SER A 159 -16.04 24.01 20.11
C SER A 159 -15.77 22.61 20.69
N LEU A 160 -14.86 21.84 20.09
CA LEU A 160 -14.47 20.53 20.61
C LEU A 160 -13.60 20.64 21.88
N SER A 161 -12.70 21.63 21.95
CA SER A 161 -11.92 21.89 23.17
C SER A 161 -12.76 22.47 24.30
N LEU A 162 -13.79 23.29 24.01
CA LEU A 162 -14.75 23.76 25.03
C LEU A 162 -15.65 22.62 25.54
N SER A 163 -16.12 21.73 24.65
CA SER A 163 -17.01 20.63 25.03
C SER A 163 -16.30 19.60 25.93
N LEU A 164 -15.03 19.31 25.65
CA LEU A 164 -14.18 18.45 26.50
C LEU A 164 -13.74 19.14 27.81
N ALA A 165 -13.63 20.47 27.83
CA ALA A 165 -13.33 21.22 29.06
C ALA A 165 -14.55 21.33 29.99
N LEU A 166 -15.76 21.41 29.44
CA LEU A 166 -17.01 21.49 30.23
C LEU A 166 -17.42 20.15 30.83
N SER A 167 -17.05 19.01 30.22
CA SER A 167 -17.29 17.68 30.82
C SER A 167 -16.42 17.37 32.03
N HIS A 168 -15.39 18.19 32.32
CA HIS A 168 -14.53 18.06 33.51
C HIS A 168 -14.84 19.07 34.62
N LEU A 169 -15.83 19.94 34.44
CA LEU A 169 -16.20 20.98 35.44
C LEU A 169 -17.49 20.68 36.23
N CYS A 170 -18.13 19.53 36.02
CA CYS A 170 -19.34 19.16 36.76
C CYS A 170 -19.12 17.99 37.72
N LEU A 171 -18.29 18.21 38.73
CA LEU A 171 -18.37 17.50 40.02
C LEU A 171 -17.90 18.46 41.13
N PRO A 172 -18.80 18.81 42.05
CA PRO A 172 -18.42 18.83 43.45
C PRO A 172 -19.30 17.87 44.26
N CYS A 173 -18.60 17.00 44.95
CA CYS A 173 -19.02 16.12 46.02
C CYS A 173 -19.63 16.90 47.21
N GLN A 174 -20.75 16.45 47.78
CA GLN A 174 -21.10 16.55 49.22
C GLN A 174 -22.06 15.39 49.58
N HIS A 175 -21.57 14.34 50.23
CA HIS A 175 -21.54 14.06 51.68
C HIS A 175 -22.89 13.66 52.34
N ASN A 176 -22.89 12.42 52.85
CA ASN A 176 -23.49 11.88 54.10
C ASN A 176 -24.90 12.32 54.54
N PHE A 177 -25.78 11.36 54.85
CA PHE A 177 -26.06 10.95 56.25
C PHE A 177 -26.91 9.66 56.29
N SER A 178 -26.72 8.94 57.39
CA SER A 178 -27.31 7.68 57.86
C SER A 178 -28.83 7.67 58.07
N SER A 179 -29.45 6.52 57.79
CA SER A 179 -30.19 5.68 58.76
C SER A 179 -30.47 4.32 58.14
#